data_AF-A0A961YFI7-F1
#
_entry.id   AF-A0A961YFI7-F1
#
_cell.length_a   1.000
_cell.length_b   1.000
_cell.length_c   1.000
_cell.angle_alpha   90.00
_cell.angle_beta   90.00
_cell.angle_gamma   90.00
#
_symmetry.space_group_name_H-M   'P 1'
#
loop_
_entity.id
_entity.type
_entity.pdbx_description
1 polymer ?
#
loop_
_entity_poly.entity_id
_entity_poly.type
_entity_poly.pdbx_seq_one_letter_code
_entity_poly.pdbx_strand_id
1 'polypeptide(L)'
;MPTRHPFATRARLAAGLIAAILMAVASPALAGSLLDQTRDALQRAGKDISQAAEDAGRDVQDFLVDNPGLNRDLVDFGNRLGLPGFDRKRPAPGATLVAAPSPAAPGIKVRLSAIGLPGASKVTIAAGTSIDGAKELKKATTSDRGGLAVNVPVPDDAKPGKPLVFVVETEDRRLRLVSEPVEIVPAADVVTVTGTLSKEGVTCQALRGDDGTLYTLAGGDLSHFHPGDRVTVAGTETEASICMQGTTLAVISVAVAE
;
A
#
# COMPACT_ATOMS: atom_id res chain seq x y z
N MET A 1 51.52 5.32 -40.65
CA MET A 1 50.89 6.64 -40.41
C MET A 1 51.13 7.05 -38.96
N PRO A 2 51.45 8.32 -38.72
CA PRO A 2 51.81 8.92 -37.43
C PRO A 2 50.53 9.11 -36.58
N THR A 3 50.52 9.37 -35.27
CA THR A 3 51.15 10.50 -34.58
C THR A 3 51.23 10.26 -33.07
N ARG A 4 52.41 10.56 -32.52
CA ARG A 4 52.67 10.83 -31.11
C ARG A 4 51.99 12.14 -30.70
N HIS A 5 51.37 12.20 -29.52
CA HIS A 5 51.12 13.46 -28.83
C HIS A 5 52.22 13.72 -27.78
N PRO A 6 52.81 14.93 -27.74
CA PRO A 6 53.85 15.26 -26.79
C PRO A 6 53.32 15.81 -25.47
N PHE A 7 54.18 15.63 -24.47
CA PHE A 7 54.17 16.21 -23.14
C PHE A 7 54.17 17.75 -23.12
N ALA A 8 53.48 18.28 -22.09
CA ALA A 8 53.88 19.36 -21.17
C ALA A 8 54.43 20.69 -21.73
N THR A 9 54.07 21.84 -21.13
CA THR A 9 54.68 22.41 -19.91
C THR A 9 54.37 23.93 -19.79
N ARG A 10 54.25 24.42 -18.54
CA ARG A 10 54.44 25.81 -18.03
C ARG A 10 53.34 26.84 -18.35
N ALA A 11 52.60 27.40 -17.39
CA ALA A 11 52.94 28.17 -16.18
C ALA A 11 53.56 29.55 -16.47
N ARG A 12 52.77 30.64 -16.34
CA ARG A 12 52.81 31.64 -15.23
C ARG A 12 52.20 32.99 -15.65
N LEU A 13 51.28 33.46 -14.80
CA LEU A 13 51.08 34.83 -14.29
C LEU A 13 51.37 36.04 -15.20
N ALA A 14 50.32 36.87 -15.37
CA ALA A 14 50.46 38.32 -15.24
C ALA A 14 49.15 38.89 -14.67
N ALA A 15 49.27 39.50 -13.49
CA ALA A 15 48.25 40.33 -12.88
C ALA A 15 48.18 41.69 -13.61
N GLY A 16 46.97 42.25 -13.72
CA GLY A 16 46.75 43.60 -14.18
C GLY A 16 45.36 44.08 -13.76
N LEU A 17 45.32 44.98 -12.77
CA LEU A 17 44.15 45.73 -12.33
C LEU A 17 43.45 46.43 -13.52
N ILE A 18 42.12 46.52 -13.49
CA ILE A 18 41.37 47.80 -13.53
C ILE A 18 39.99 47.54 -12.92
N ALA A 19 39.69 48.29 -11.88
CA ALA A 19 38.38 48.41 -11.28
C ALA A 19 37.44 49.14 -12.25
N ALA A 20 36.29 48.54 -12.53
CA ALA A 20 35.12 49.26 -13.01
C ALA A 20 33.90 48.70 -12.28
N ILE A 21 33.50 49.41 -11.23
CA ILE A 21 32.20 49.27 -10.58
C ILE A 21 31.16 49.71 -11.60
N LEU A 22 30.51 48.75 -12.25
CA LEU A 22 29.20 48.97 -12.86
C LEU A 22 28.19 48.31 -11.93
N MET A 23 27.52 49.13 -11.12
CA MET A 23 26.26 48.76 -10.51
C MET A 23 25.24 48.53 -11.63
N ALA A 24 25.10 47.28 -12.08
CA ALA A 24 23.91 46.87 -12.79
C ALA A 24 22.79 46.79 -11.75
N VAL A 25 22.08 47.91 -11.56
CA VAL A 25 20.72 47.88 -11.04
C VAL A 25 19.93 46.99 -12.00
N ALA A 26 19.61 45.77 -11.58
CA ALA A 26 18.66 44.94 -12.29
C ALA A 26 17.31 45.68 -12.26
N SER A 27 16.93 46.30 -13.38
CA SER A 27 15.64 46.97 -13.49
C SER A 27 14.51 45.97 -13.20
N PRO A 28 13.55 46.27 -12.31
CA PRO A 28 12.45 45.36 -11.97
C PRO A 28 11.56 44.98 -13.16
N ALA A 29 11.65 45.72 -14.27
CA ALA A 29 10.91 45.45 -15.51
C ALA A 29 11.28 44.11 -16.17
N LEU A 30 12.54 43.65 -16.08
CA LEU A 30 12.99 42.37 -16.64
C LEU A 30 12.53 41.16 -15.82
N ALA A 31 12.30 41.33 -14.52
CA ALA A 31 11.71 40.30 -13.67
C ALA A 31 10.19 40.21 -13.86
N GLY A 32 9.51 41.35 -14.08
CA GLY A 32 8.09 41.39 -14.40
C GLY A 32 7.76 40.67 -15.71
N SER A 33 8.50 40.95 -16.79
CA SER A 33 8.23 40.33 -18.09
C SER A 33 8.48 38.82 -18.10
N LEU A 34 9.46 38.33 -17.34
CA LEU A 34 9.75 36.90 -17.22
C LEU A 34 8.65 36.18 -16.42
N LEU A 35 8.16 36.80 -15.34
CA LEU A 35 7.07 36.26 -14.53
C LEU A 35 5.75 36.25 -15.29
N ASP A 36 5.47 37.30 -16.06
CA ASP A 36 4.28 37.38 -16.91
C ASP A 36 4.35 36.36 -18.06
N GLN A 37 5.51 36.23 -18.71
CA GLN A 37 5.73 35.21 -19.75
C GLN A 37 5.62 33.79 -19.20
N THR A 38 6.05 33.56 -17.95
CA THR A 38 5.89 32.27 -17.27
C THR A 38 4.43 31.99 -16.90
N ARG A 39 3.70 33.01 -16.43
CA ARG A 39 2.27 32.89 -16.12
C ARG A 39 1.45 32.62 -17.39
N ASP A 40 1.77 33.27 -18.49
CA ASP A 40 1.11 33.06 -19.79
C ASP A 40 1.42 31.69 -20.40
N ALA A 41 2.64 31.18 -20.19
CA ALA A 41 3.00 29.82 -20.60
C ALA A 41 2.24 28.78 -19.78
N LEU A 42 2.12 28.99 -18.46
CA LEU A 42 1.36 28.11 -17.56
C LEU A 42 -0.15 28.15 -17.82
N GLN A 43 -0.72 29.33 -18.12
CA GLN A 43 -2.13 29.46 -18.47
C GLN A 43 -2.46 28.79 -19.80
N ARG A 44 -1.56 28.89 -20.79
CA ARG A 44 -1.72 28.18 -22.07
C ARG A 44 -1.63 26.67 -21.88
N ALA A 45 -0.62 26.19 -21.16
CA ALA A 45 -0.51 24.76 -20.85
C ALA A 45 -1.74 24.24 -20.07
N GLY A 46 -2.25 25.02 -19.11
CA GLY A 46 -3.47 24.66 -18.38
C GLY A 46 -4.70 24.59 -19.28
N LYS A 47 -4.84 25.52 -20.23
CA LYS A 47 -5.93 25.54 -21.20
C LYS A 47 -5.85 24.38 -22.18
N ASP A 48 -4.66 24.06 -22.67
CA ASP A 48 -4.43 22.94 -23.58
C ASP A 48 -4.74 21.59 -22.92
N ILE A 49 -4.42 21.43 -21.63
CA ILE A 49 -4.76 20.23 -20.83
C ILE A 49 -6.27 20.16 -20.58
N SER A 50 -6.91 21.28 -20.23
CA SER A 50 -8.37 21.34 -20.05
C SER A 50 -9.10 20.96 -21.35
N GLN A 51 -8.62 21.47 -22.47
CA GLN A 51 -9.21 21.23 -23.78
C GLN A 51 -8.98 19.78 -24.24
N ALA A 52 -7.82 19.19 -23.96
CA ALA A 52 -7.59 17.77 -24.20
C ALA A 52 -8.47 16.85 -23.34
N ALA A 53 -8.83 17.27 -22.12
CA ALA A 53 -9.77 16.54 -21.25
C ALA A 53 -11.23 16.67 -21.74
N GLU A 54 -11.64 17.87 -22.15
CA GLU A 54 -12.95 18.13 -22.77
C GLU A 54 -13.13 17.39 -24.09
N ASP A 55 -12.10 17.34 -24.95
CA ASP A 55 -12.11 16.58 -26.20
C ASP A 55 -12.19 15.06 -25.97
N ALA A 56 -11.70 14.58 -24.81
CA ALA A 56 -11.90 13.21 -24.34
C ALA A 56 -13.27 12.99 -23.67
N GLY A 57 -14.12 14.02 -23.59
CA GLY A 57 -15.47 13.98 -23.03
C GLY A 57 -15.50 13.76 -21.51
N ARG A 58 -14.45 14.17 -20.78
CA ARG A 58 -14.33 13.90 -19.34
C ARG A 58 -13.85 15.12 -18.56
N ASP A 59 -14.32 15.25 -17.34
CA ASP A 59 -13.85 16.26 -16.39
C ASP A 59 -12.40 15.95 -15.97
N VAL A 60 -11.55 16.99 -15.87
CA VAL A 60 -10.12 16.86 -15.49
C VAL A 60 -9.96 16.15 -14.14
N GLN A 61 -10.93 16.33 -13.25
CA GLN A 61 -10.94 15.70 -11.93
C GLN A 61 -11.15 14.18 -12.03
N ASP A 62 -12.02 13.70 -12.92
CA ASP A 62 -12.26 12.28 -13.15
C ASP A 62 -11.03 11.62 -13.81
N PHE A 63 -10.37 12.32 -14.73
CA PHE A 63 -9.14 11.84 -15.37
C PHE A 63 -7.99 11.63 -14.37
N LEU A 64 -7.85 12.53 -13.39
CA LEU A 64 -6.82 12.42 -12.35
C LEU A 64 -7.15 11.35 -11.30
N VAL A 65 -8.44 11.08 -11.04
CA VAL A 65 -8.88 9.97 -10.18
C VAL A 65 -8.52 8.62 -10.79
N ASP A 66 -8.65 8.46 -12.10
CA ASP A 66 -8.31 7.23 -12.84
C ASP A 66 -6.79 7.04 -13.07
N ASN A 67 -5.97 8.07 -12.80
CA ASN A 67 -4.52 8.05 -13.00
C ASN A 67 -3.76 8.43 -11.72
N PRO A 68 -3.71 7.53 -10.71
CA PRO A 68 -3.20 7.85 -9.39
C PRO A 68 -1.71 8.21 -9.36
N GLY A 69 -0.90 7.69 -10.31
CA GLY A 69 0.50 8.07 -10.48
C GLY A 69 0.67 9.53 -10.90
N LEU A 70 -0.10 9.97 -11.89
CA LEU A 70 -0.11 11.36 -12.35
C LEU A 70 -0.64 12.31 -11.26
N ASN A 71 -1.68 11.90 -10.54
CA ASN A 71 -2.21 12.68 -9.41
C ASN A 71 -1.16 12.84 -8.30
N ARG A 72 -0.40 11.79 -7.97
CA ARG A 72 0.70 11.88 -7.00
C ARG A 72 1.79 12.84 -7.47
N ASP A 73 2.23 12.71 -8.72
CA ASP A 73 3.29 13.54 -9.28
C ASP A 73 2.86 15.02 -9.37
N LEU A 74 1.58 15.29 -9.65
CA LEU A 74 0.99 16.64 -9.68
C LEU A 74 0.93 17.26 -8.27
N VAL A 75 0.54 16.49 -7.25
CA VAL A 75 0.49 16.95 -5.86
C VAL A 75 1.90 17.20 -5.32
N ASP A 76 2.86 16.32 -5.62
CA ASP A 76 4.26 16.49 -5.23
C ASP A 76 4.89 17.72 -5.90
N PHE A 77 4.57 17.97 -7.17
CA PHE A 77 4.96 19.17 -7.88
C PHE A 77 4.34 20.44 -7.28
N GLY A 78 3.04 20.41 -6.99
CA GLY A 78 2.32 21.53 -6.34
C GLY A 78 2.86 21.87 -4.95
N ASN A 79 3.20 20.85 -4.15
CA ASN A 79 3.83 21.01 -2.84
C ASN A 79 5.24 21.61 -2.94
N ARG A 80 6.05 21.19 -3.92
CA ARG A 80 7.38 21.76 -4.16
C ARG A 80 7.35 23.22 -4.60
N LEU A 81 6.29 23.62 -5.29
CA LEU A 81 6.10 25.00 -5.76
C LEU A 81 5.36 25.91 -4.76
N GLY A 82 4.89 25.37 -3.63
CA GLY A 82 4.18 26.13 -2.60
C GLY A 82 2.86 26.72 -3.10
N LEU A 83 2.15 26.01 -3.97
CA LEU A 83 0.90 26.49 -4.55
C LEU A 83 -0.26 26.37 -3.53
N PRO A 84 -1.03 27.44 -3.30
CA PRO A 84 -2.16 27.41 -2.36
C PRO A 84 -3.21 26.38 -2.82
N GLY A 85 -3.60 25.48 -1.90
CA GLY A 85 -4.58 24.42 -2.15
C GLY A 85 -4.00 23.01 -2.25
N PHE A 86 -2.67 22.87 -2.32
CA PHE A 86 -1.97 21.56 -2.31
C PHE A 86 -1.51 21.16 -0.89
N ASP A 87 -1.35 22.13 0.01
CA ASP A 87 -0.85 21.96 1.39
C ASP A 87 -1.81 21.18 2.33
N ARG A 88 -2.98 20.75 1.85
CA ARG A 88 -4.05 20.15 2.68
C ARG A 88 -4.62 18.83 2.19
N LYS A 89 -4.11 18.27 1.09
CA LYS A 89 -4.48 16.90 0.71
C LYS A 89 -3.32 16.01 1.11
N ARG A 90 -3.46 15.31 2.26
CA ARG A 90 -2.62 14.12 2.52
C ARG A 90 -2.60 13.33 1.22
N PRO A 91 -1.42 12.95 0.68
CA PRO A 91 -1.35 12.03 -0.44
C PRO A 91 -2.30 10.89 -0.11
N ALA A 92 -3.19 10.55 -1.06
CA ALA A 92 -4.07 9.40 -0.86
C ALA A 92 -3.17 8.24 -0.39
N PRO A 93 -3.49 7.59 0.75
CA PRO A 93 -2.68 6.48 1.21
C PRO A 93 -2.51 5.54 0.03
N GLY A 94 -1.25 5.25 -0.31
CA GLY A 94 -0.92 4.45 -1.48
C GLY A 94 -1.71 3.15 -1.47
N ALA A 95 -1.91 2.58 -2.66
CA ALA A 95 -2.66 1.34 -2.81
C ALA A 95 -2.08 0.25 -1.88
N THR A 96 -2.94 -0.40 -1.12
CA THR A 96 -2.54 -1.39 -0.11
C THR A 96 -3.39 -2.65 -0.23
N LEU A 97 -2.80 -3.79 0.14
CA LEU A 97 -3.42 -5.10 0.14
C LEU A 97 -3.13 -5.79 1.48
N VAL A 98 -4.20 -6.17 2.18
CA VAL A 98 -4.14 -6.91 3.45
C VAL A 98 -4.76 -8.28 3.23
N ALA A 99 -4.09 -9.32 3.73
CA ALA A 99 -4.57 -10.69 3.76
C ALA A 99 -4.74 -11.13 5.21
N ALA A 100 -5.95 -11.53 5.60
CA ALA A 100 -6.25 -11.99 6.96
C ALA A 100 -7.19 -13.21 6.95
N PRO A 101 -7.05 -14.16 7.88
CA PRO A 101 -6.12 -14.17 9.00
C PRO A 101 -4.66 -14.45 8.60
N SER A 102 -3.73 -14.10 9.49
CA SER A 102 -2.35 -14.60 9.52
C SER A 102 -2.02 -14.92 10.98
N PRO A 103 -1.57 -16.15 11.31
CA PRO A 103 -1.29 -17.27 10.42
C PRO A 103 -2.55 -17.88 9.76
N ALA A 104 -2.35 -18.74 8.76
CA ALA A 104 -3.41 -19.50 8.10
C ALA A 104 -2.95 -20.92 7.70
N ALA A 105 -3.90 -21.87 7.61
CA ALA A 105 -3.63 -23.23 7.15
C ALA A 105 -4.05 -23.44 5.69
N PRO A 106 -3.46 -24.42 4.96
CA PRO A 106 -3.90 -24.79 3.62
C PRO A 106 -5.41 -25.06 3.53
N GLY A 107 -6.04 -24.64 2.44
CA GLY A 107 -7.49 -24.79 2.20
C GLY A 107 -8.39 -23.78 2.95
N ILE A 108 -7.88 -23.10 3.99
CA ILE A 108 -8.65 -22.09 4.72
C ILE A 108 -8.87 -20.85 3.85
N LYS A 109 -10.04 -20.24 3.97
CA LYS A 109 -10.36 -18.99 3.26
C LYS A 109 -9.73 -17.80 3.98
N VAL A 110 -8.91 -17.05 3.24
CA VAL A 110 -8.33 -15.77 3.65
C VAL A 110 -9.08 -14.65 2.94
N ARG A 111 -9.41 -13.59 3.68
CA ARG A 111 -10.01 -12.38 3.15
C ARG A 111 -8.92 -11.42 2.67
N LEU A 112 -8.95 -11.14 1.38
CA LEU A 112 -8.14 -10.09 0.77
C LEU A 112 -8.92 -8.79 0.78
N SER A 113 -8.30 -7.75 1.34
CA SER A 113 -8.83 -6.39 1.42
C SER A 113 -7.84 -5.44 0.78
N ALA A 114 -8.22 -4.80 -0.32
CA ALA A 114 -7.40 -3.78 -0.95
C ALA A 114 -8.17 -2.47 -1.16
N ILE A 115 -7.42 -1.38 -1.10
CA ILE A 115 -7.89 -0.03 -1.40
C ILE A 115 -6.86 0.68 -2.29
N GLY A 116 -7.30 1.68 -3.06
CA GLY A 116 -6.44 2.45 -3.94
C GLY A 116 -6.11 1.79 -5.28
N LEU A 117 -6.84 0.72 -5.65
CA LEU A 117 -6.78 0.17 -7.02
C LEU A 117 -7.56 1.09 -7.98
N PRO A 118 -7.37 0.99 -9.30
CA PRO A 118 -8.28 1.59 -10.27
C PRO A 118 -9.73 1.13 -10.09
N GLY A 119 -10.69 2.03 -10.29
CA GLY A 119 -12.13 1.77 -10.17
C GLY A 119 -12.68 0.91 -11.31
N ALA A 120 -13.70 0.08 -11.02
CA ALA A 120 -14.31 -0.86 -11.99
C ALA A 120 -13.28 -1.72 -12.75
N SER A 121 -12.13 -1.92 -12.11
CA SER A 121 -10.91 -2.59 -12.52
C SER A 121 -11.03 -4.10 -12.61
N LYS A 122 -10.81 -4.76 -13.75
CA LYS A 122 -10.54 -6.21 -13.73
C LYS A 122 -9.16 -6.48 -13.12
N VAL A 123 -9.11 -7.40 -12.17
CA VAL A 123 -7.89 -7.79 -11.47
C VAL A 123 -7.73 -9.31 -11.44
N THR A 124 -6.48 -9.74 -11.48
CA THR A 124 -6.06 -11.12 -11.24
C THR A 124 -5.52 -11.23 -9.82
N ILE A 125 -5.96 -12.27 -9.11
CA ILE A 125 -5.53 -12.62 -7.76
C ILE A 125 -4.68 -13.88 -7.86
N ALA A 126 -3.47 -13.83 -7.34
CA ALA A 126 -2.53 -14.93 -7.34
C ALA A 126 -1.93 -15.15 -5.94
N ALA A 127 -1.39 -16.33 -5.69
CA ALA A 127 -0.66 -16.63 -4.47
C ALA A 127 0.57 -17.50 -4.73
N GLY A 128 1.61 -17.29 -3.93
CA GLY A 128 2.84 -18.08 -4.00
C GLY A 128 3.84 -17.66 -2.92
N THR A 129 4.97 -18.35 -2.86
CA THR A 129 6.05 -18.04 -1.92
C THR A 129 6.84 -16.77 -2.28
N SER A 130 6.62 -16.25 -3.48
CA SER A 130 7.18 -15.01 -4.00
C SER A 130 6.25 -14.43 -5.05
N ILE A 131 6.47 -13.16 -5.41
CA ILE A 131 5.67 -12.44 -6.42
C ILE A 131 5.77 -13.15 -7.78
N ASP A 132 6.97 -13.54 -8.21
CA ASP A 132 7.19 -14.17 -9.52
C ASP A 132 6.76 -15.64 -9.56
N GLY A 133 6.72 -16.30 -8.39
CA GLY A 133 6.24 -17.67 -8.25
C GLY A 133 4.74 -17.78 -7.98
N ALA A 134 4.01 -16.65 -7.97
CA ALA A 134 2.59 -16.63 -7.67
C ALA A 134 1.77 -17.22 -8.81
N LYS A 135 0.92 -18.18 -8.48
CA LYS A 135 -0.02 -18.81 -9.43
C LYS A 135 -1.38 -18.13 -9.31
N GLU A 136 -2.03 -17.90 -10.45
CA GLU A 136 -3.39 -17.36 -10.48
C GLU A 136 -4.36 -18.27 -9.71
N LEU A 137 -5.13 -17.68 -8.81
CA LEU A 137 -6.19 -18.34 -8.05
C LEU A 137 -7.57 -17.97 -8.60
N LYS A 138 -7.76 -16.68 -8.91
CA LYS A 138 -9.08 -16.12 -9.22
C LYS A 138 -8.96 -14.78 -9.92
N LYS A 139 -9.99 -14.41 -10.70
CA LYS A 139 -10.19 -13.04 -11.19
C LYS A 139 -11.35 -12.36 -10.46
N ALA A 140 -11.25 -11.05 -10.29
CA ALA A 140 -12.27 -10.22 -9.67
C ALA A 140 -12.37 -8.86 -10.36
N THR A 141 -13.38 -8.09 -9.96
CA THR A 141 -13.53 -6.69 -10.38
C THR A 141 -13.55 -5.80 -9.14
N THR A 142 -12.78 -4.73 -9.16
CA THR A 142 -12.78 -3.73 -8.07
C THR A 142 -14.06 -2.91 -8.12
N SER A 143 -14.43 -2.30 -7.00
CA SER A 143 -15.54 -1.35 -6.96
C SER A 143 -15.19 -0.08 -7.75
N ASP A 144 -16.19 0.77 -8.02
CA ASP A 144 -15.99 2.07 -8.67
C ASP A 144 -15.00 2.98 -7.91
N ARG A 145 -14.83 2.74 -6.60
CA ARG A 145 -13.88 3.47 -5.74
C ARG A 145 -12.53 2.78 -5.58
N GLY A 146 -12.24 1.74 -6.36
CA GLY A 146 -10.94 1.07 -6.29
C GLY A 146 -10.75 0.15 -5.08
N GLY A 147 -11.85 -0.30 -4.48
CA GLY A 147 -11.84 -1.24 -3.37
C GLY A 147 -11.95 -2.69 -3.87
N LEU A 148 -11.31 -3.61 -3.15
CA LEU A 148 -11.46 -5.06 -3.35
C LEU A 148 -11.66 -5.72 -1.99
N ALA A 149 -12.68 -6.56 -1.87
CA ALA A 149 -12.93 -7.40 -0.71
C ALA A 149 -13.36 -8.79 -1.19
N VAL A 150 -12.50 -9.79 -1.03
CA VAL A 150 -12.75 -11.13 -1.59
C VAL A 150 -12.13 -12.22 -0.72
N ASN A 151 -12.85 -13.34 -0.57
CA ASN A 151 -12.34 -14.54 0.08
C ASN A 151 -11.71 -15.46 -0.95
N VAL A 152 -10.47 -15.88 -0.71
CA VAL A 152 -9.75 -16.87 -1.52
C VAL A 152 -9.19 -17.98 -0.63
N PRO A 153 -9.16 -19.24 -1.08
CA PRO A 153 -8.52 -20.30 -0.32
C PRO A 153 -7.00 -20.10 -0.33
N VAL A 154 -6.36 -20.43 0.78
CA VAL A 154 -4.92 -20.73 0.82
C VAL A 154 -4.68 -21.96 -0.05
N PRO A 155 -3.74 -21.94 -1.01
CA PRO A 155 -3.46 -23.09 -1.87
C PRO A 155 -3.14 -24.36 -1.07
N ASP A 156 -3.65 -25.51 -1.50
CA ASP A 156 -3.42 -26.79 -0.83
C ASP A 156 -1.94 -27.23 -0.87
N ASP A 157 -1.16 -26.73 -1.83
CA ASP A 157 0.29 -26.96 -1.96
C ASP A 157 1.14 -25.97 -1.14
N ALA A 158 0.51 -25.08 -0.36
CA ALA A 158 1.20 -24.16 0.53
C ALA A 158 1.94 -24.93 1.63
N LYS A 159 3.24 -24.71 1.73
CA LYS A 159 4.12 -25.45 2.64
C LYS A 159 4.19 -24.75 4.01
N PRO A 160 3.97 -25.47 5.12
CA PRO A 160 4.18 -24.92 6.45
C PRO A 160 5.58 -24.33 6.66
N GLY A 161 5.67 -23.25 7.42
CA GLY A 161 6.92 -22.54 7.70
C GLY A 161 7.53 -21.81 6.48
N LYS A 162 6.82 -21.78 5.34
CA LYS A 162 7.16 -20.91 4.21
C LYS A 162 6.18 -19.74 4.16
N PRO A 163 6.66 -18.51 3.97
CA PRO A 163 5.78 -17.36 3.79
C PRO A 163 4.96 -17.54 2.51
N LEU A 164 3.68 -17.22 2.57
CA LEU A 164 2.81 -17.09 1.40
C LEU A 164 2.47 -15.62 1.21
N VAL A 165 2.61 -15.11 -0.01
CA VAL A 165 2.13 -13.77 -0.37
C VAL A 165 0.97 -13.89 -1.33
N PHE A 166 0.00 -12.99 -1.18
CA PHE A 166 -1.07 -12.79 -2.16
C PHE A 166 -0.73 -11.58 -3.03
N VAL A 167 -0.98 -11.71 -4.32
CA VAL A 167 -0.73 -10.68 -5.33
C VAL A 167 -2.07 -10.33 -5.98
N VAL A 168 -2.36 -9.03 -6.07
CA VAL A 168 -3.48 -8.51 -6.84
C VAL A 168 -2.91 -7.61 -7.93
N GLU A 169 -3.16 -7.95 -9.18
CA GLU A 169 -2.64 -7.23 -10.34
C GLU A 169 -3.79 -6.82 -11.26
N THR A 170 -3.75 -5.59 -11.76
CA THR A 170 -4.70 -5.12 -12.79
C THR A 170 -4.45 -5.85 -14.11
N GLU A 171 -5.51 -6.08 -14.89
CA GLU A 171 -5.40 -6.81 -16.17
C GLU A 171 -4.44 -6.13 -17.17
N ASP A 172 -4.37 -4.79 -17.12
CA ASP A 172 -3.44 -3.97 -17.89
C ASP A 172 -2.00 -3.95 -17.34
N ARG A 173 -1.76 -4.62 -16.20
CA ARG A 173 -0.47 -4.74 -15.50
C ARG A 173 0.15 -3.41 -15.05
N ARG A 174 -0.63 -2.33 -14.99
CA ARG A 174 -0.15 -1.02 -14.55
C ARG A 174 0.02 -0.94 -13.03
N LEU A 175 -0.71 -1.76 -12.28
CA LEU A 175 -0.64 -1.79 -10.83
C LEU A 175 -0.59 -3.22 -10.31
N ARG A 176 0.31 -3.46 -9.37
CA ARG A 176 0.48 -4.73 -8.68
C ARG A 176 0.63 -4.48 -7.19
N LEU A 177 -0.26 -5.05 -6.40
CA LEU A 177 -0.22 -5.03 -4.94
C LEU A 177 0.20 -6.39 -4.43
N VAL A 178 0.93 -6.39 -3.32
CA VAL A 178 1.42 -7.59 -2.65
C VAL A 178 1.05 -7.47 -1.18
N SER A 179 0.51 -8.53 -0.61
CA SER A 179 0.20 -8.56 0.81
C SER A 179 1.48 -8.65 1.64
N GLU A 180 1.37 -8.36 2.93
CA GLU A 180 2.33 -8.89 3.88
C GLU A 180 2.36 -10.43 3.82
N PRO A 181 3.49 -11.07 4.15
CA PRO A 181 3.57 -12.52 4.20
C PRO A 181 2.57 -13.11 5.21
N VAL A 182 1.74 -14.04 4.73
CA VAL A 182 0.92 -14.90 5.57
C VAL A 182 1.74 -16.10 5.98
N GLU A 183 1.84 -16.33 7.28
CA GLU A 183 2.50 -17.51 7.82
C GLU A 183 1.61 -18.74 7.61
N ILE A 184 2.18 -19.78 6.99
CA ILE A 184 1.48 -21.04 6.77
C ILE A 184 1.81 -22.01 7.89
N VAL A 185 0.77 -22.45 8.60
CA VAL A 185 0.86 -23.44 9.68
C VAL A 185 0.34 -24.80 9.20
N PRO A 186 0.84 -25.92 9.74
CA PRO A 186 0.27 -27.23 9.47
C PRO A 186 -1.19 -27.28 9.92
N ALA A 187 -2.07 -27.86 9.11
CA ALA A 187 -3.47 -28.05 9.49
C ALA A 187 -3.62 -28.90 10.78
N ALA A 188 -2.66 -29.79 11.05
CA ALA A 188 -2.61 -30.60 12.27
C ALA A 188 -2.30 -29.78 13.54
N ASP A 189 -1.72 -28.60 13.41
CA ASP A 189 -1.37 -27.73 14.53
C ASP A 189 -2.51 -26.75 14.88
N VAL A 190 -3.56 -26.73 14.06
CA VAL A 190 -4.76 -25.93 14.32
C VAL A 190 -5.60 -26.62 15.38
N VAL A 191 -5.68 -26.00 16.54
CA VAL A 191 -6.55 -26.42 17.65
C VAL A 191 -7.90 -25.72 17.54
N THR A 192 -8.96 -26.43 17.92
CA THR A 192 -10.32 -25.87 18.01
C THR A 192 -10.76 -25.89 19.46
N VAL A 193 -11.10 -24.72 19.98
CA VAL A 193 -11.55 -24.53 21.36
C VAL A 193 -12.95 -23.95 21.35
N THR A 194 -13.88 -24.62 22.03
CA THR A 194 -15.21 -24.09 22.31
C THR A 194 -15.25 -23.55 23.72
N GLY A 195 -15.87 -22.39 23.91
CA GLY A 195 -15.92 -21.73 25.21
C GLY A 195 -16.77 -20.47 25.22
N THR A 196 -16.64 -19.70 26.30
CA THR A 196 -17.32 -18.41 26.48
C THR A 196 -16.31 -17.28 26.58
N LEU A 197 -16.49 -16.21 25.79
CA LEU A 197 -15.61 -15.05 25.84
C LEU A 197 -15.71 -14.38 27.22
N SER A 198 -14.58 -14.03 27.82
CA SER A 198 -14.51 -13.52 29.19
C SER A 198 -13.86 -12.14 29.27
N LYS A 199 -14.01 -11.47 30.40
CA LYS A 199 -13.41 -10.15 30.71
C LYS A 199 -12.05 -10.27 31.39
N GLU A 200 -11.46 -11.46 31.42
CA GLU A 200 -10.20 -11.71 32.14
C GLU A 200 -8.97 -11.32 31.32
N GLY A 201 -9.15 -11.16 30.01
CA GLY A 201 -8.13 -10.62 29.12
C GLY A 201 -7.94 -9.14 29.35
N VAL A 202 -6.69 -8.71 29.57
CA VAL A 202 -6.36 -7.28 29.76
C VAL A 202 -6.06 -6.63 28.41
N THR A 203 -5.13 -7.21 27.65
CA THR A 203 -4.72 -6.68 26.34
C THR A 203 -5.49 -7.32 25.20
N CYS A 204 -5.61 -8.65 25.25
CA CYS A 204 -6.24 -9.46 24.22
C CYS A 204 -7.52 -10.04 24.78
N GLN A 205 -8.55 -10.20 23.94
CA GLN A 205 -9.81 -10.80 24.37
C GLN A 205 -9.56 -12.22 24.88
N ALA A 206 -10.24 -12.59 25.96
CA ALA A 206 -10.07 -13.91 26.57
C ALA A 206 -11.26 -14.83 26.26
N LEU A 207 -10.99 -16.12 26.22
CA LEU A 207 -11.96 -17.21 26.08
C LEU A 207 -11.73 -18.19 27.22
N ARG A 208 -12.77 -18.46 28.02
CA ARG A 208 -12.75 -19.61 28.91
C ARG A 208 -13.24 -20.81 28.12
N GLY A 209 -12.36 -21.77 27.87
CA GLY A 209 -12.72 -23.03 27.23
C GLY A 209 -13.71 -23.83 28.07
N ASP A 210 -14.48 -24.70 27.43
CA ASP A 210 -15.37 -25.66 28.10
C ASP A 210 -14.58 -26.66 28.98
N ASP A 211 -13.26 -26.77 28.76
CA ASP A 211 -12.29 -27.49 29.59
C ASP A 211 -11.83 -26.73 30.84
N GLY A 212 -12.26 -25.46 30.99
CA GLY A 212 -11.87 -24.58 32.09
C GLY A 212 -10.55 -23.82 31.85
N THR A 213 -9.84 -24.09 30.76
CA THR A 213 -8.58 -23.40 30.43
C THR A 213 -8.87 -21.95 30.01
N LEU A 214 -8.03 -21.01 30.44
CA LEU A 214 -8.09 -19.62 29.99
C LEU A 214 -7.20 -19.45 28.76
N TYR A 215 -7.84 -19.14 27.63
CA TYR A 215 -7.17 -18.79 26.39
C TYR A 215 -7.22 -17.29 26.15
N THR A 216 -6.14 -16.73 25.61
CA THR A 216 -6.11 -15.35 25.11
C THR A 216 -6.06 -15.37 23.59
N LEU A 217 -6.82 -14.49 22.95
CA LEU A 217 -7.03 -14.52 21.51
C LEU A 217 -6.26 -13.40 20.84
N ALA A 218 -5.24 -13.77 20.05
CA ALA A 218 -4.41 -12.83 19.30
C ALA A 218 -4.89 -12.74 17.85
N GLY A 219 -5.22 -11.52 17.41
CA GLY A 219 -5.67 -11.27 16.04
C GLY A 219 -7.04 -11.89 15.73
N GLY A 220 -7.28 -12.13 14.43
CA GLY A 220 -8.58 -12.58 13.92
C GLY A 220 -9.66 -11.49 13.90
N ASP A 221 -10.80 -11.81 13.32
CA ASP A 221 -11.97 -10.92 13.32
C ASP A 221 -12.85 -11.22 14.54
N LEU A 222 -12.51 -10.60 15.67
CA LEU A 222 -13.27 -10.69 16.92
C LEU A 222 -14.21 -9.49 17.12
N SER A 223 -14.26 -8.55 16.16
CA SER A 223 -14.90 -7.24 16.32
C SER A 223 -16.40 -7.30 16.62
N HIS A 224 -17.05 -8.40 16.24
CA HIS A 224 -18.48 -8.64 16.44
C HIS A 224 -18.80 -9.47 17.70
N PHE A 225 -17.78 -9.94 18.42
CA PHE A 225 -17.94 -10.82 19.56
C PHE A 225 -17.58 -10.12 20.86
N HIS A 226 -18.37 -10.35 21.90
CA HIS A 226 -18.29 -9.68 23.17
C HIS A 226 -18.13 -10.68 24.32
N PRO A 227 -17.58 -10.26 25.47
CA PRO A 227 -17.58 -11.09 26.65
C PRO A 227 -19.01 -11.55 27.02
N GLY A 228 -19.18 -12.86 27.20
CA GLY A 228 -20.45 -13.54 27.39
C GLY A 228 -20.89 -14.38 26.18
N ASP A 229 -20.36 -14.11 24.99
CA ASP A 229 -20.70 -14.88 23.79
C ASP A 229 -20.05 -16.26 23.84
N ARG A 230 -20.84 -17.29 23.48
CA ARG A 230 -20.34 -18.66 23.32
C ARG A 230 -19.86 -18.87 21.90
N VAL A 231 -18.60 -19.25 21.75
CA VAL A 231 -17.92 -19.33 20.45
C VAL A 231 -17.07 -20.58 20.34
N THR A 232 -16.85 -21.00 19.11
CA THR A 232 -15.83 -21.96 18.72
C THR A 232 -14.74 -21.22 17.96
N VAL A 233 -13.52 -21.28 18.48
CA VAL A 233 -12.33 -20.62 17.93
C VAL A 233 -11.39 -21.67 17.37
N ALA A 234 -10.97 -21.51 16.12
CA ALA A 234 -9.86 -22.26 15.55
C ALA A 234 -8.63 -21.36 15.49
N GLY A 235 -7.49 -21.88 15.94
CA GLY A 235 -6.24 -21.13 15.95
C GLY A 235 -5.05 -22.02 16.23
N THR A 236 -3.87 -21.41 16.32
CA THR A 236 -2.64 -22.11 16.72
C THR A 236 -2.12 -21.53 18.03
N GLU A 237 -1.61 -22.38 18.91
CA GLU A 237 -0.91 -21.90 20.11
C GLU A 237 0.33 -21.10 19.70
N THR A 238 0.53 -19.95 20.34
CA THR A 238 1.66 -19.07 20.05
C THR A 238 2.12 -18.37 21.32
N GLU A 239 3.37 -17.92 21.32
CA GLU A 239 3.89 -17.04 22.36
C GLU A 239 3.74 -15.59 21.92
N ALA A 240 2.73 -14.88 22.43
CA ALA A 240 2.58 -13.45 22.20
C ALA A 240 2.71 -12.69 23.52
N SER A 241 3.81 -11.95 23.69
CA SER A 241 4.13 -11.22 24.92
C SER A 241 3.04 -10.22 25.35
N ILE A 242 2.27 -9.71 24.40
CA ILE A 242 1.15 -8.79 24.65
C ILE A 242 -0.08 -9.47 25.26
N CYS A 243 -0.27 -10.78 25.04
CA CYS A 243 -1.47 -11.54 25.41
C CYS A 243 -1.23 -12.54 26.56
N MET A 244 -0.19 -12.36 27.39
CA MET A 244 0.28 -13.37 28.37
C MET A 244 -0.57 -13.52 29.64
N GLN A 245 -1.90 -13.45 29.56
CA GLN A 245 -2.81 -13.75 30.67
C GLN A 245 -3.30 -15.22 30.68
N GLY A 246 -2.95 -16.00 29.66
CA GLY A 246 -3.33 -17.40 29.48
C GLY A 246 -2.63 -18.02 28.27
N THR A 247 -3.08 -19.20 27.85
CA THR A 247 -2.58 -19.85 26.62
C THR A 247 -3.01 -19.02 25.42
N THR A 248 -2.06 -18.45 24.66
CA THR A 248 -2.42 -17.58 23.54
C THR A 248 -2.69 -18.39 22.27
N LEU A 249 -3.84 -18.14 21.65
CA LEU A 249 -4.20 -18.65 20.34
C LEU A 249 -4.11 -17.51 19.31
N ALA A 250 -3.31 -17.72 18.26
CA ALA A 250 -3.40 -16.91 17.06
C ALA A 250 -4.66 -17.33 16.28
N VAL A 251 -5.64 -16.44 16.21
CA VAL A 251 -6.98 -16.77 15.71
C VAL A 251 -6.98 -16.88 14.19
N ILE A 252 -7.39 -18.05 13.70
CA ILE A 252 -7.64 -18.32 12.27
C ILE A 252 -9.12 -18.10 11.96
N SER A 253 -10.02 -18.62 12.80
CA SER A 253 -11.46 -18.38 12.64
C SER A 253 -12.20 -18.41 13.96
N VAL A 254 -13.34 -17.75 13.99
CA VAL A 254 -14.28 -17.73 15.10
C VAL A 254 -15.70 -17.87 14.57
N ALA A 255 -16.52 -18.66 15.25
CA ALA A 255 -17.94 -18.83 14.95
C ALA A 255 -18.74 -18.90 16.25
N VAL A 256 -20.03 -18.57 16.19
CA VAL A 256 -20.95 -18.82 17.30
C VAL A 256 -21.02 -20.33 17.54
N ALA A 257 -20.89 -20.76 18.79
CA ALA A 257 -21.03 -22.17 19.15
C ALA A 257 -22.52 -22.53 19.25
N GLU A 258 -22.88 -23.67 18.67
CA GLU A 258 -24.22 -24.27 18.82
C GLU A 258 -24.45 -24.86 20.22
#